data_AF-A0A534IB50-F1
#
_entry.id   AF-A0A534IB50-F1
#
_cell.length_a   1.000
_cell.length_b   1.000
_cell.length_c   1.000
_cell.angle_alpha   90.00
_cell.angle_beta   90.00
_cell.angle_gamma   90.00
#
_symmetry.space_group_name_H-M   'P 1'
#
loop_
_entity.id
_entity.type
_entity.pdbx_description
1 polymer ?
#
loop_
_entity_poly.entity_id
_entity_poly.type
_entity_poly.pdbx_seq_one_letter_code
_entity_poly.pdbx_strand_id
1 'polypeptide(L)'
;MKVRSGHIVFDRKVTYKQLLPTFRAMFLKFLEETQQLPEDPESLGVLVEENLRDLRRGRKPEGYNREGAMRLIFPITDKRIEMYVYSKTRTADVPRIVEMISRMLQKGKLKHTIEWDKLTLYQEKKAS
;
A
#
# COMPACT_ATOMS: atom_id res chain seq x y z
N MET A 1 7.39 -1.98 18.16
CA MET A 1 6.31 -0.99 18.42
C MET A 1 4.97 -1.54 17.95
N LYS A 2 3.84 -1.12 18.53
CA LYS A 2 2.50 -1.47 18.03
C LYS A 2 1.81 -0.20 17.51
N VAL A 3 1.39 -0.22 16.25
CA VAL A 3 0.72 0.91 15.58
C VAL A 3 -0.46 0.40 14.78
N ARG A 4 -1.38 1.30 14.46
CA ARG A 4 -2.57 1.01 13.66
C ARG A 4 -2.29 1.15 12.17
N SER A 5 -1.39 2.06 11.83
CA SER A 5 -1.06 2.36 10.43
C SER A 5 0.40 2.74 10.22
N GLY A 6 0.91 2.40 9.05
CA GLY A 6 2.17 2.94 8.52
C GLY A 6 1.96 3.47 7.11
N HIS A 7 2.28 4.74 6.93
CA HIS A 7 2.14 5.51 5.71
C HIS A 7 3.48 5.57 5.00
N ILE A 8 3.50 5.20 3.74
CA ILE A 8 4.63 5.32 2.84
C ILE A 8 4.37 6.51 1.93
N VAL A 9 5.10 7.59 2.17
CA VAL A 9 4.98 8.85 1.43
C VAL A 9 6.13 8.92 0.44
N PHE A 10 5.83 8.95 -0.85
CA PHE A 10 6.87 8.96 -1.87
C PHE A 10 7.43 10.37 -2.12
N ASP A 11 8.68 10.40 -2.61
CA ASP A 11 9.27 11.64 -3.10
C ASP A 11 8.47 12.21 -4.28
N ARG A 12 8.50 13.54 -4.45
CA ARG A 12 7.71 14.27 -5.48
C ARG A 12 7.94 13.80 -6.92
N LYS A 13 9.08 13.17 -7.21
CA LYS A 13 9.43 12.68 -8.55
C LYS A 13 8.88 11.29 -8.85
N VAL A 14 8.38 10.58 -7.84
CA VAL A 14 7.84 9.23 -8.02
C VAL A 14 6.43 9.33 -8.59
N THR A 15 6.14 8.51 -9.59
CA THR A 15 4.85 8.38 -10.27
C THR A 15 4.27 6.98 -10.07
N TYR A 16 2.95 6.82 -10.20
CA TYR A 16 2.34 5.49 -10.12
C TYR A 16 2.94 4.50 -11.14
N LYS A 17 3.26 4.95 -12.35
CA LYS A 17 3.87 4.09 -13.38
C LYS A 17 5.21 3.48 -12.95
N GLN A 18 5.97 4.18 -12.10
CA GLN A 18 7.24 3.66 -11.58
C GLN A 18 7.07 2.56 -10.53
N LEU A 19 5.88 2.38 -9.95
CA LEU A 19 5.59 1.24 -9.07
C LEU A 19 5.47 -0.07 -9.85
N LEU A 20 5.11 -0.01 -11.15
CA LEU A 20 4.76 -1.16 -11.97
C LEU A 20 5.76 -2.33 -11.91
N PRO A 21 7.10 -2.11 -12.00
CA PRO A 21 8.06 -3.22 -12.00
C PRO A 21 8.12 -3.98 -10.68
N THR A 22 7.75 -3.33 -9.56
CA THR A 22 7.85 -3.90 -8.21
C THR A 22 6.48 -4.29 -7.65
N PHE A 23 5.39 -3.72 -8.19
CA PHE A 23 4.06 -3.82 -7.60
C PHE A 23 3.57 -5.25 -7.46
N ARG A 24 3.64 -6.08 -8.51
CA ARG A 24 3.12 -7.47 -8.45
C ARG A 24 3.76 -8.26 -7.32
N ALA A 25 5.09 -8.24 -7.24
CA ALA A 25 5.82 -8.96 -6.19
C ALA A 25 5.49 -8.41 -4.79
N MET A 26 5.45 -7.08 -4.64
CA MET A 26 5.10 -6.43 -3.38
C MET A 26 3.69 -6.78 -2.92
N PHE A 27 2.73 -6.75 -3.84
CA PHE A 27 1.32 -6.98 -3.56
C PHE A 27 1.05 -8.44 -3.19
N LEU A 28 1.61 -9.40 -3.94
CA LEU A 28 1.52 -10.81 -3.58
C LEU A 28 2.16 -11.09 -2.22
N LYS A 29 3.33 -10.49 -1.95
CA LYS A 29 4.00 -10.65 -0.66
C LYS A 29 3.18 -10.05 0.49
N PHE A 30 2.53 -8.91 0.27
CA PHE A 30 1.59 -8.34 1.23
C PHE A 30 0.44 -9.30 1.53
N LEU A 31 -0.21 -9.89 0.52
CA LEU A 31 -1.31 -10.84 0.71
C LEU A 31 -0.86 -12.10 1.44
N GLU A 32 0.30 -12.65 1.10
CA GLU A 32 0.87 -13.82 1.77
C GLU A 32 1.14 -13.54 3.26
N GLU A 33 1.85 -12.44 3.57
CA GLU A 33 2.28 -12.11 4.93
C GLU A 33 1.14 -11.65 5.85
N THR A 34 0.00 -11.29 5.25
CA THR A 34 -1.23 -10.95 5.97
C THR A 34 -2.24 -12.10 6.00
N GLN A 35 -1.93 -13.24 5.38
CA GLN A 35 -2.83 -14.39 5.23
C GLN A 35 -4.14 -14.03 4.51
N GLN A 36 -4.05 -13.17 3.49
CA GLN A 36 -5.16 -12.66 2.69
C GLN A 36 -5.03 -13.03 1.21
N LEU A 37 -4.18 -14.01 0.88
CA LEU A 37 -4.03 -14.53 -0.48
C LEU A 37 -5.29 -15.35 -0.85
N PRO A 38 -6.02 -15.00 -1.92
CA PRO A 38 -7.12 -15.81 -2.40
C PRO A 38 -6.68 -17.23 -2.78
N GLU A 39 -7.49 -18.23 -2.45
CA GLU A 39 -7.25 -19.63 -2.81
C GLU A 39 -7.48 -19.87 -4.31
N ASP A 40 -8.49 -19.21 -4.88
CA ASP A 40 -8.81 -19.28 -6.31
C ASP A 40 -7.79 -18.48 -7.15
N PRO A 41 -7.03 -19.14 -8.06
CA PRO A 41 -6.06 -18.47 -8.91
C PRO A 41 -6.66 -17.44 -9.87
N GLU A 42 -7.91 -17.63 -10.32
CA GLU A 42 -8.57 -16.69 -11.22
C GLU A 42 -8.90 -15.39 -10.47
N SER A 43 -9.50 -15.51 -9.29
CA SER A 43 -9.75 -14.38 -8.38
C SER A 43 -8.47 -13.61 -8.03
N LEU A 44 -7.37 -14.32 -7.74
CA LEU A 44 -6.08 -13.68 -7.52
C LEU A 44 -5.57 -12.95 -8.77
N GLY A 45 -5.71 -13.58 -9.94
CA GLY A 45 -5.32 -13.02 -11.23
C GLY A 45 -6.03 -11.69 -11.52
N VAL A 46 -7.35 -11.65 -11.34
CA VAL A 46 -8.17 -10.43 -11.52
C VAL A 46 -7.71 -9.33 -10.57
N LEU A 47 -7.58 -9.64 -9.27
CA LEU A 47 -7.17 -8.67 -8.25
C LEU A 47 -5.82 -8.02 -8.57
N VAL A 48 -4.84 -8.81 -9.01
CA VAL A 48 -3.52 -8.31 -9.41
C VAL A 48 -3.62 -7.46 -10.67
N GLU A 49 -4.34 -7.94 -11.68
CA GLU A 49 -4.40 -7.30 -13.00
C GLU A 49 -5.16 -5.96 -12.97
N GLU A 50 -6.21 -5.81 -12.17
CA GLU A 50 -6.91 -4.54 -11.96
C GLU A 50 -5.94 -3.44 -11.52
N ASN A 51 -5.12 -3.73 -10.51
CA ASN A 51 -4.11 -2.81 -10.02
C ASN A 51 -3.03 -2.51 -11.07
N LEU A 52 -2.50 -3.54 -11.74
CA LEU A 52 -1.47 -3.35 -12.77
C LEU A 52 -1.99 -2.53 -13.95
N ARG A 53 -3.26 -2.71 -14.35
CA ARG A 53 -3.90 -1.93 -15.41
C ARG A 53 -3.90 -0.44 -15.10
N ASP A 54 -4.17 -0.05 -13.86
CA ASP A 54 -4.10 1.35 -13.45
C ASP A 54 -2.67 1.89 -13.43
N LEU A 55 -1.72 1.12 -12.89
CA LEU A 55 -0.31 1.51 -12.88
C LEU A 55 0.27 1.67 -14.28
N ARG A 56 -0.08 0.78 -15.24
CA ARG A 56 0.32 0.90 -16.66
C ARG A 56 -0.17 2.22 -17.28
N ARG A 57 -1.34 2.69 -16.86
CA ARG A 57 -1.93 3.97 -17.26
C ARG A 57 -1.44 5.16 -16.42
N GLY A 58 -0.52 4.95 -15.47
CA GLY A 58 -0.04 5.99 -14.55
C GLY A 58 -1.10 6.48 -13.56
N ARG A 59 -2.15 5.70 -13.33
CA ARG A 59 -3.26 6.03 -12.42
C ARG A 59 -3.06 5.40 -11.06
N LYS A 60 -3.76 5.96 -10.06
CA LYS A 60 -3.83 5.43 -8.71
C LYS A 60 -4.41 4.01 -8.74
N PRO A 61 -3.71 2.99 -8.22
CA PRO A 61 -4.27 1.65 -8.10
C PRO A 61 -5.30 1.61 -6.95
N GLU A 62 -6.04 0.51 -6.85
CA GLU A 62 -6.94 0.27 -5.71
C GLU A 62 -6.17 -0.12 -4.45
N GLY A 63 -5.11 -0.92 -4.62
CA GLY A 63 -4.44 -1.65 -3.55
C GLY A 63 -5.23 -2.88 -3.14
N TYR A 64 -5.33 -3.09 -1.83
CA TYR A 64 -6.19 -4.07 -1.19
C TYR A 64 -7.04 -3.38 -0.14
N ASN A 65 -8.11 -2.70 -0.57
CA ASN A 65 -9.02 -1.97 0.31
C ASN A 65 -10.29 -2.77 0.61
N ARG A 66 -10.13 -4.00 1.11
CA ARG A 66 -11.22 -4.92 1.44
C ARG A 66 -11.27 -5.17 2.95
N GLU A 67 -12.36 -5.75 3.44
CA GLU A 67 -12.37 -6.25 4.83
C GLU A 67 -11.37 -7.41 4.99
N GLY A 68 -10.75 -7.50 6.16
CA GLY A 68 -9.70 -8.46 6.44
C GLY A 68 -8.76 -7.99 7.55
N ALA A 69 -7.68 -8.73 7.76
CA ALA A 69 -6.67 -8.44 8.79
C ALA A 69 -5.99 -7.08 8.56
N MET A 70 -5.60 -6.81 7.32
CA MET A 70 -4.98 -5.56 6.91
C MET A 70 -5.50 -5.07 5.55
N ARG A 71 -5.36 -3.76 5.36
CA ARG A 71 -5.61 -3.08 4.09
C ARG A 71 -4.34 -2.42 3.59
N LEU A 72 -4.12 -2.48 2.28
CA LEU A 72 -3.12 -1.68 1.58
C LEU A 72 -3.87 -0.65 0.76
N ILE A 73 -3.78 0.63 1.13
CA ILE A 73 -4.65 1.66 0.56
C ILE A 73 -3.82 2.73 -0.13
N PHE A 74 -4.25 3.11 -1.32
CA PHE A 74 -3.75 4.27 -2.06
C PHE A 74 -4.80 5.40 -1.98
N PRO A 75 -4.59 6.44 -1.15
CA PRO A 75 -5.52 7.54 -1.04
C PRO A 75 -5.52 8.42 -2.29
N ILE A 76 -6.64 9.12 -2.49
CA ILE A 76 -6.74 10.19 -3.49
C ILE A 76 -6.17 11.46 -2.85
N THR A 77 -5.12 12.01 -3.44
CA THR A 77 -4.38 13.17 -2.92
C THR A 77 -3.79 13.95 -4.08
N ASP A 78 -3.83 15.28 -3.97
CA ASP A 78 -3.32 16.19 -5.00
C ASP A 78 -1.85 16.58 -4.78
N LYS A 79 -1.25 16.11 -3.68
CA LYS A 79 0.07 16.58 -3.22
C LYS A 79 1.22 15.68 -3.63
N ARG A 80 1.18 14.43 -3.16
CA ARG A 80 2.23 13.42 -3.39
C ARG A 80 1.56 12.07 -3.41
N ILE A 81 2.02 11.20 -4.29
CA ILE A 81 1.57 9.81 -4.22
C ILE A 81 2.01 9.21 -2.88
N GLU A 82 1.11 8.48 -2.26
CA GLU A 82 1.35 7.80 -0.99
C GLU A 82 0.54 6.51 -0.98
N MET A 83 0.87 5.64 -0.04
CA MET A 83 0.06 4.48 0.29
C MET A 83 0.20 4.19 1.78
N TYR A 84 -0.74 3.47 2.37
CA TYR A 84 -0.63 3.08 3.77
C TYR A 84 -1.13 1.67 3.99
N VAL A 85 -0.49 1.00 4.94
CA VAL A 85 -0.98 -0.24 5.52
C VAL A 85 -1.76 0.10 6.78
N TYR A 86 -2.97 -0.44 6.88
CA TYR A 86 -3.86 -0.20 8.00
C TYR A 86 -4.37 -1.51 8.58
N SER A 87 -4.41 -1.59 9.91
CA SER A 87 -5.08 -2.63 10.68
C SER A 87 -6.21 -2.03 11.51
N LYS A 88 -7.27 -2.82 11.75
CA LYS A 88 -8.37 -2.42 12.64
C LYS A 88 -7.89 -2.17 14.07
N THR A 89 -6.84 -2.85 14.53
CA THR A 89 -6.26 -2.75 15.87
C THR A 89 -4.78 -2.34 15.83
N ARG A 90 -4.23 -1.84 16.94
CA ARG A 90 -2.79 -1.59 17.02
C ARG A 90 -2.05 -2.93 17.11
N THR A 91 -1.17 -3.20 16.16
CA THR A 91 -0.41 -4.46 16.09
C THR A 91 1.06 -4.20 15.74
N ALA A 92 1.93 -5.14 16.11
CA ALA A 92 3.34 -5.14 15.70
C ALA A 92 3.52 -5.61 14.26
N ASP A 93 2.49 -6.21 13.65
CA ASP A 93 2.54 -6.64 12.25
C ASP A 93 2.53 -5.47 11.28
N VAL A 94 1.84 -4.37 11.59
CA VAL A 94 1.80 -3.20 10.68
C VAL A 94 3.22 -2.68 10.41
N PRO A 95 4.07 -2.41 11.43
CA PRO A 95 5.47 -2.07 11.20
C PRO A 95 6.22 -3.11 10.36
N ARG A 96 6.08 -4.39 10.71
CA ARG A 96 6.75 -5.50 10.00
C ARG A 96 6.42 -5.51 8.51
N ILE A 97 5.14 -5.39 8.17
CA ILE A 97 4.64 -5.36 6.78
C ILE A 97 5.10 -4.09 6.06
N VAL A 98 5.00 -2.93 6.71
CA VAL A 98 5.38 -1.63 6.11
C VAL A 98 6.88 -1.59 5.83
N GLU A 99 7.72 -2.07 6.76
CA GLU A 99 9.16 -2.17 6.57
C GLU A 99 9.53 -3.16 5.46
N MET A 100 8.82 -4.30 5.37
CA MET A 100 8.99 -5.24 4.27
C MET A 100 8.70 -4.56 2.92
N ILE A 101 7.57 -3.88 2.81
CA ILE A 101 7.19 -3.15 1.59
C ILE A 101 8.23 -2.07 1.28
N SER A 102 8.67 -1.30 2.29
CA SER A 102 9.71 -0.28 2.17
C SER A 102 11.00 -0.84 1.57
N ARG A 103 11.49 -1.99 2.05
CA ARG A 103 12.67 -2.66 1.48
C ARG A 103 12.47 -3.04 0.01
N MET A 104 11.29 -3.51 -0.38
CA MET A 104 10.99 -3.84 -1.78
C MET A 104 10.97 -2.61 -2.67
N LEU A 105 10.39 -1.51 -2.20
CA LEU A 105 10.38 -0.22 -2.91
C LEU A 105 11.78 0.37 -3.06
N GLN A 106 12.62 0.27 -2.02
CA GLN A 106 14.02 0.72 -2.08
C GLN A 106 14.82 -0.07 -3.13
N LYS A 107 14.62 -1.40 -3.23
CA LYS A 107 15.19 -2.21 -4.31
C LYS A 107 14.75 -1.74 -5.70
N GLY A 108 13.50 -1.28 -5.82
CA GLY A 108 12.96 -0.61 -7.01
C GLY A 108 13.43 0.83 -7.23
N LYS A 109 14.32 1.36 -6.39
CA LYS A 109 14.81 2.76 -6.39
C LYS A 109 13.71 3.81 -6.18
N LEU A 110 12.62 3.43 -5.51
CA LEU A 110 11.48 4.30 -5.21
C LEU A 110 11.71 4.98 -3.86
N LYS A 111 12.19 6.22 -3.89
CA LYS A 111 12.45 7.01 -2.68
C LYS A 111 11.15 7.36 -1.95
N HIS A 112 11.15 7.16 -0.64
CA HIS A 112 10.00 7.39 0.22
C HIS A 112 10.41 7.54 1.68
N THR A 113 9.49 8.06 2.49
CA THR A 113 9.57 8.10 3.95
C THR A 113 8.43 7.26 4.55
N ILE A 114 8.60 6.83 5.81
CA ILE A 114 7.57 6.11 6.56
C ILE A 114 7.09 7.01 7.70
N GLU A 115 5.78 7.16 7.83
CA GLU A 115 5.13 7.85 8.94
C GLU A 115 4.14 6.91 9.65
N TRP A 116 4.12 6.91 10.97
CA TRP A 116 3.30 6.00 11.77
C TRP A 116 2.09 6.70 12.38
N ASP A 117 0.93 6.02 12.40
CA ASP A 117 -0.30 6.50 13.05
C ASP A 117 -0.75 7.92 12.66
N LYS A 118 -0.54 8.30 11.40
CA LYS A 118 -0.95 9.60 10.84
C LYS A 118 -2.40 9.62 10.31
N LEU A 119 -3.07 8.48 10.28
CA LEU A 119 -4.42 8.33 9.71
C LEU A 119 -5.48 9.24 10.38
N THR A 120 -5.33 9.56 11.67
CA THR A 120 -6.20 10.51 12.40
C THR A 120 -6.15 11.92 11.78
N LEU A 121 -4.96 12.39 11.39
CA LEU A 121 -4.77 13.73 10.81
C LEU A 121 -5.38 13.87 9.40
N TYR A 122 -5.49 12.76 8.66
CA TYR A 122 -6.08 12.77 7.31
C TYR A 122 -7.61 12.74 7.35
N GLN A 123 -8.21 12.12 8.37
CA GLN A 123 -9.67 12.16 8.56
C GLN A 123 -10.15 13.56 8.99
N GLU A 124 -9.41 14.23 9.87
CA GLU A 124 -9.71 15.61 10.29
C GLU A 124 -9.65 16.59 9.10
N LYS A 125 -8.63 16.48 8.24
CA LYS A 125 -8.49 17.34 7.04
C LYS A 125 -9.53 17.10 5.94
N LYS A 126 -10.20 15.96 5.93
CA LYS A 126 -11.31 15.69 4.98
C LYS A 126 -12.66 16.22 5.48
N ALA A 127 -12.76 16.54 6.77
CA ALA A 127 -13.93 17.10 7.41
C ALA A 127 -13.83 18.63 7.63
N SER A 128 -12.76 19.26 7.13
CA SER A 128 -12.49 20.70 7.21
C SER A 128 -12.69 21.39 5.87
#